data_AF-A0AAW0N9B0-F1
#
_entry.id   AF-A0AAW0N9B0-F1
#
_cell.length_a   1.000
_cell.length_b   1.000
_cell.length_c   1.000
_cell.angle_alpha   90.00
_cell.angle_beta   90.00
_cell.angle_gamma   90.00
#
_symmetry.space_group_name_H-M   'P 1'
#
loop_
_entity.id
_entity.type
_entity.pdbx_description
1 polymer ?
#
loop_
_entity_poly.entity_id
_entity_poly.type
_entity_poly.pdbx_seq_one_letter_code
_entity_poly.pdbx_strand_id
1 'polypeptide(L)'
;MERHRTPASLCRLDSNHQHLQRHVGFSDNSAAETTWLRGRYLLVRYEDLALNPKDKTEDIYRFVGLDMDDKVLAWITKNTNSNSGSPSDWNYKYSTSRDSRATAESWRLRLSYDIVRTVQSLCNQTLSQLGYRPVHSAAQLRNLSQSLVELRTFQPIL
;
A
#
# COMPACT_ATOMS: atom_id res chain seq x y z
N MET A 1 23.75 23.80 -12.18
CA MET A 1 22.71 23.34 -13.12
C MET A 1 21.62 22.66 -12.31
N GLU A 2 20.60 23.41 -11.94
CA GLU A 2 19.37 22.87 -11.35
C GLU A 2 18.78 21.85 -12.32
N ARG A 3 18.74 20.56 -11.96
CA ARG A 3 17.93 19.60 -12.71
C ARG A 3 16.47 19.92 -12.38
N HIS A 4 15.83 20.72 -13.24
CA HIS A 4 14.39 20.91 -13.21
C HIS A 4 13.72 19.54 -13.29
N ARG A 5 13.28 19.03 -12.13
CA ARG A 5 12.48 17.82 -12.04
C ARG A 5 11.17 18.09 -12.75
N THR A 6 10.90 17.36 -13.83
CA THR A 6 9.59 17.42 -14.48
C THR A 6 8.51 16.95 -13.48
N PRO A 7 7.27 17.44 -13.55
CA PRO A 7 6.20 16.99 -12.65
C PRO A 7 6.01 15.46 -12.65
N ALA A 8 6.22 14.80 -13.78
CA ALA A 8 6.22 13.33 -13.90
C ALA A 8 7.37 12.64 -13.14
N SER A 9 8.47 13.34 -12.84
CA SER A 9 9.55 12.78 -12.01
C SER A 9 9.21 12.72 -10.52
N LEU A 10 8.13 13.37 -10.07
CA LEU A 10 7.61 13.21 -8.71
C LEU A 10 6.99 11.83 -8.47
N CYS A 11 6.41 11.25 -9.53
CA CYS A 11 5.74 9.94 -9.50
C CYS A 11 6.65 8.78 -9.88
N ARG A 12 7.91 9.09 -10.21
CA ARG A 12 8.92 8.06 -10.44
C ARG A 12 9.22 7.43 -9.09
N LEU A 13 8.92 6.15 -9.00
CA LEU A 13 9.41 5.31 -7.92
C LEU A 13 10.92 5.45 -7.85
N ASP A 14 11.50 5.40 -6.65
CA ASP A 14 12.93 5.64 -6.48
C ASP A 14 13.75 4.66 -7.35
N SER A 15 15.04 4.96 -7.56
CA SER A 15 15.87 4.13 -8.43
C SER A 15 15.91 2.66 -7.98
N ASN A 16 15.80 2.38 -6.68
CA ASN A 16 15.75 1.02 -6.16
C ASN A 16 14.42 0.35 -6.52
N HIS A 17 13.31 1.04 -6.39
CA HIS A 17 11.98 0.55 -6.68
C HIS A 17 11.73 0.46 -8.19
N GLN A 18 12.28 1.35 -9.02
CA GLN A 18 12.31 1.20 -10.48
C GLN A 18 13.17 0.02 -10.92
N HIS A 19 14.34 -0.17 -10.30
CA HIS A 19 15.17 -1.34 -10.55
C HIS A 19 14.39 -2.60 -10.16
N LEU A 20 13.85 -2.67 -8.95
CA LEU A 20 13.00 -3.77 -8.47
C LEU A 20 11.77 -3.99 -9.35
N GLN A 21 11.06 -2.98 -9.85
CA GLN A 21 9.88 -3.17 -10.69
C GLN A 21 10.16 -3.58 -12.14
N ARG A 22 11.28 -3.14 -12.73
CA ARG A 22 11.75 -3.69 -14.01
C ARG A 22 12.04 -5.19 -13.92
N HIS A 23 12.22 -5.68 -12.70
CA HIS A 23 12.65 -7.01 -12.38
C HIS A 23 11.43 -7.85 -11.86
N VAL A 24 10.57 -7.31 -11.02
CA VAL A 24 9.54 -8.04 -10.24
C VAL A 24 8.16 -8.08 -10.93
N GLY A 25 8.11 -8.18 -12.26
CA GLY A 25 6.88 -8.58 -12.96
C GLY A 25 5.86 -7.46 -13.21
N PHE A 26 6.29 -6.38 -13.86
CA PHE A 26 5.39 -5.43 -14.54
C PHE A 26 5.55 -5.39 -16.07
N SER A 27 6.44 -6.20 -16.63
CA SER A 27 6.62 -6.39 -18.07
C SER A 27 7.18 -7.79 -18.32
N ASP A 28 6.61 -8.49 -19.29
CA ASP A 28 6.73 -9.94 -19.55
C ASP A 28 8.09 -10.44 -20.07
N ASN A 29 9.19 -9.67 -19.90
CA ASN A 29 10.49 -9.96 -20.53
C ASN A 29 11.71 -9.94 -19.57
N SER A 30 11.54 -10.03 -18.25
CA SER A 30 12.65 -9.84 -17.28
C SER A 30 13.06 -11.06 -16.46
N ALA A 31 12.68 -12.29 -16.86
CA ALA A 31 12.95 -13.49 -16.06
C ALA A 31 14.44 -13.82 -15.82
N ALA A 32 15.35 -13.34 -16.68
CA ALA A 32 16.79 -13.60 -16.57
C ALA A 32 17.53 -12.64 -15.62
N GLU A 33 17.05 -11.40 -15.44
CA GLU A 33 17.77 -10.37 -14.67
C GLU A 33 17.46 -10.40 -13.16
N THR A 34 16.51 -11.24 -12.73
CA THR A 34 15.89 -11.18 -11.39
C THR A 34 16.24 -12.32 -10.45
N THR A 35 17.11 -13.24 -10.88
CA THR A 35 17.45 -14.44 -10.12
C THR A 35 17.97 -14.14 -8.72
N TRP A 36 18.61 -12.98 -8.53
CA TRP A 36 19.07 -12.54 -7.22
C TRP A 36 17.93 -12.08 -6.29
N LEU A 37 16.78 -11.62 -6.76
CA LEU A 37 15.65 -11.22 -5.89
C LEU A 37 14.77 -12.40 -5.48
N ARG A 38 14.89 -13.50 -6.21
CA ARG A 38 14.13 -14.73 -6.02
C ARG A 38 14.25 -15.24 -4.59
N GLY A 39 13.12 -15.45 -3.92
CA GLY A 39 13.04 -15.85 -2.52
C GLY A 39 13.59 -14.84 -1.50
N ARG A 40 14.04 -13.65 -1.94
CA ARG A 40 14.68 -12.63 -1.09
C ARG A 40 13.91 -11.30 -1.06
N TYR A 41 12.86 -11.17 -1.87
CA TYR A 41 12.03 -9.98 -1.93
C TYR A 41 10.53 -10.31 -1.88
N LEU A 42 9.82 -9.61 -1.00
CA LEU A 42 8.36 -9.60 -0.91
C LEU A 42 7.86 -8.15 -1.00
N LEU A 43 7.03 -7.88 -2.01
CA LEU A 43 6.35 -6.59 -2.12
C LEU A 43 5.07 -6.63 -1.28
N VAL A 44 4.98 -5.75 -0.28
CA VAL A 44 3.77 -5.57 0.54
C VAL A 44 3.23 -4.18 0.30
N ARG A 45 2.00 -4.10 -0.22
CA ARG A 45 1.29 -2.83 -0.36
C ARG A 45 0.56 -2.49 0.94
N TYR A 46 0.71 -1.24 1.37
CA TYR A 46 0.21 -0.76 2.66
C TYR A 46 -1.29 -0.99 2.84
N GLU A 47 -2.08 -0.75 1.79
CA GLU A 47 -3.54 -0.87 1.80
C GLU A 47 -3.99 -2.31 2.02
N ASP A 48 -3.30 -3.29 1.43
CA ASP A 48 -3.63 -4.71 1.61
C ASP A 48 -3.35 -5.15 3.05
N LEU A 49 -2.21 -4.70 3.61
CA LEU A 49 -1.85 -4.95 5.01
C LEU A 49 -2.81 -4.25 5.97
N ALA A 50 -3.25 -3.03 5.66
CA ALA A 50 -4.21 -2.29 6.47
C ALA A 50 -5.62 -2.89 6.42
N LEU A 51 -6.04 -3.45 5.28
CA LEU A 51 -7.34 -4.12 5.16
C LEU A 51 -7.35 -5.50 5.81
N ASN A 52 -6.26 -6.27 5.69
CA ASN A 52 -6.15 -7.63 6.21
C ASN A 52 -4.86 -7.81 7.04
N PRO A 53 -4.74 -7.15 8.22
CA PRO A 53 -3.48 -7.14 8.98
C PRO A 53 -3.01 -8.53 9.40
N LYS A 54 -3.95 -9.42 9.74
CA LYS A 54 -3.68 -10.79 10.14
C LYS A 54 -3.07 -11.58 8.98
N ASP A 55 -3.85 -11.78 7.92
CA ASP A 55 -3.48 -12.63 6.78
C ASP A 55 -2.19 -12.13 6.11
N LYS A 56 -2.01 -10.81 5.99
CA LYS A 56 -0.80 -10.25 5.39
C LYS A 56 0.42 -10.35 6.29
N THR A 57 0.25 -10.36 7.61
CA THR A 57 1.37 -10.65 8.50
C THR A 57 1.77 -12.12 8.44
N GLU A 58 0.81 -13.04 8.35
CA GLU A 58 1.09 -14.47 8.15
C GLU A 58 1.87 -14.71 6.83
N ASP A 59 1.50 -14.02 5.75
CA ASP A 59 2.25 -14.06 4.49
C ASP A 59 3.71 -13.59 4.66
N ILE A 60 3.93 -12.52 5.42
CA ILE A 60 5.27 -12.01 5.72
C ILE A 60 6.07 -13.02 6.55
N TYR A 61 5.49 -13.58 7.61
CA TYR A 61 6.14 -14.56 8.48
C TYR A 61 6.55 -15.81 7.70
N ARG A 62 5.64 -16.33 6.88
CA ARG A 62 5.90 -17.46 5.97
C ARG A 62 7.04 -17.15 5.00
N PHE A 63 7.07 -15.93 4.44
CA PHE A 63 8.13 -15.51 3.53
C PHE A 63 9.51 -15.45 4.19
N VAL A 64 9.60 -14.99 5.44
CA VAL A 64 10.88 -14.95 6.18
C VAL A 64 11.24 -16.28 6.86
N GLY A 65 10.40 -17.31 6.73
CA GLY A 65 10.62 -18.63 7.33
C GLY A 65 10.49 -18.65 8.85
N LEU A 66 9.63 -17.80 9.42
CA LEU A 66 9.35 -17.75 10.85
C LEU A 66 7.95 -18.27 11.15
N ASP A 67 7.82 -18.99 12.27
CA ASP A 67 6.52 -19.38 12.82
C ASP A 67 5.87 -18.19 13.51
N MET A 68 4.55 -18.05 13.32
CA MET A 68 3.80 -16.95 13.91
C MET A 68 3.30 -17.33 15.31
N ASP A 69 3.68 -16.53 16.32
CA ASP A 69 3.22 -16.68 17.70
C ASP A 69 1.82 -16.04 17.87
N ASP A 70 0.92 -16.74 18.57
CA ASP A 70 -0.43 -16.26 18.90
C ASP A 70 -0.43 -14.90 19.60
N LYS A 71 0.61 -14.58 20.38
CA LYS A 71 0.79 -13.28 21.03
C LYS A 71 0.94 -12.15 20.03
N VAL A 72 1.61 -12.41 18.90
CA VAL A 72 1.77 -11.43 17.82
C VAL A 72 0.42 -11.19 17.14
N LEU A 73 -0.33 -12.26 16.84
CA LEU A 73 -1.67 -12.17 16.26
C LEU A 73 -2.64 -11.40 17.16
N ALA A 74 -2.61 -11.66 18.47
CA ALA A 74 -3.41 -10.95 19.45
C ALA A 74 -3.02 -9.46 19.52
N TRP A 75 -1.73 -9.15 19.50
CA TRP A 75 -1.24 -7.77 19.49
C TRP A 75 -1.66 -7.01 18.24
N ILE A 76 -1.55 -7.63 17.06
CA ILE A 76 -1.99 -7.04 15.79
C ILE A 76 -3.48 -6.73 15.88
N THR A 77 -4.29 -7.73 16.20
CA THR A 77 -5.75 -7.57 16.29
C THR A 77 -6.15 -6.43 17.24
N LYS A 78 -5.47 -6.30 18.38
CA LYS A 78 -5.73 -5.25 19.38
C LYS A 78 -5.33 -3.84 18.89
N ASN A 79 -4.26 -3.72 18.11
CA ASN A 79 -3.72 -2.42 17.69
C ASN A 79 -4.21 -1.97 16.31
N THR A 80 -4.74 -2.86 15.47
CA THR A 80 -5.20 -2.54 14.10
C THR A 80 -6.72 -2.48 13.95
N ASN A 81 -7.46 -2.96 14.95
CA ASN A 81 -8.92 -2.86 15.04
C ASN A 81 -9.31 -1.95 16.21
N SER A 82 -9.55 -0.66 15.94
CA SER A 82 -10.16 0.20 16.96
C SER A 82 -11.68 0.23 16.76
N ASN A 83 -12.40 -0.71 17.38
CA ASN A 83 -13.86 -0.61 17.57
C ASN A 83 -14.22 0.12 18.88
N SER A 84 -13.25 0.75 19.53
CA SER A 84 -13.48 1.53 20.76
C SER A 84 -14.11 2.86 20.38
N GLY A 85 -15.42 2.99 20.61
CA GLY A 85 -16.11 4.28 20.61
C GLY A 85 -15.31 5.31 21.40
N SER A 86 -15.22 6.51 20.83
CA SER A 86 -14.57 7.72 21.35
C SER A 86 -13.93 7.57 22.74
N PRO A 87 -12.68 7.09 22.85
CA PRO A 87 -11.87 7.37 24.03
C PRO A 87 -11.73 8.89 24.08
N SER A 88 -11.87 9.51 25.26
CA SER A 88 -11.63 10.94 25.43
C SER A 88 -10.45 11.42 24.58
N ASP A 89 -10.65 12.50 23.83
CA ASP A 89 -9.79 12.97 22.72
C ASP A 89 -8.28 13.00 23.07
N TRP A 90 -7.97 13.21 24.35
CA TRP A 90 -6.63 13.17 24.93
C TRP A 90 -5.93 11.80 24.85
N ASN A 91 -6.65 10.70 25.04
CA ASN A 91 -6.06 9.36 25.11
C ASN A 91 -5.89 8.73 23.71
N TYR A 92 -6.69 9.16 22.73
CA TYR A 92 -6.59 8.67 21.36
C TYR A 92 -5.31 9.17 20.66
N LYS A 93 -4.87 10.41 20.94
CA LYS A 93 -3.67 11.00 20.32
C LYS A 93 -2.38 10.21 20.61
N TYR A 94 -2.25 9.64 21.81
CA TYR A 94 -1.08 8.85 22.24
C TYR A 94 -1.33 7.34 22.29
N SER A 95 -2.54 6.89 21.92
CA SER A 95 -2.85 5.46 21.85
C SER A 95 -1.98 4.76 20.80
N THR A 96 -1.66 3.49 21.03
CA THR A 96 -0.98 2.62 20.06
C THR A 96 -1.96 1.90 19.13
N SER A 97 -3.27 1.98 19.39
CA SER A 97 -4.32 1.32 18.59
C SER A 97 -4.98 2.30 17.62
N ARG A 98 -5.17 1.87 16.36
CA ARG A 98 -5.85 2.61 15.28
C ARG A 98 -6.67 1.66 14.43
N ASP A 99 -7.78 2.14 13.89
CA ASP A 99 -8.47 1.47 12.78
C ASP A 99 -7.60 1.62 11.53
N SER A 100 -6.88 0.55 11.21
CA SER A 100 -5.92 0.49 10.10
C SER A 100 -6.61 0.73 8.76
N ARG A 101 -7.79 0.13 8.52
CA ARG A 101 -8.59 0.31 7.31
C ARG A 101 -9.05 1.76 7.17
N ALA A 102 -9.63 2.35 8.21
CA ALA A 102 -10.09 3.74 8.16
C ALA A 102 -8.93 4.72 7.95
N THR A 103 -7.76 4.42 8.54
CA THR A 103 -6.54 5.24 8.39
C THR A 103 -6.05 5.22 6.94
N ALA A 104 -6.00 4.03 6.31
CA ALA A 104 -5.54 3.87 4.93
C ALA A 104 -6.44 4.61 3.92
N GLU A 105 -7.75 4.68 4.16
CA GLU A 105 -8.71 5.36 3.28
C GLU A 105 -8.87 6.86 3.59
N SER A 106 -8.27 7.36 4.68
CA SER A 106 -8.52 8.71 5.21
C SER A 106 -8.19 9.85 4.24
N TRP A 107 -7.22 9.65 3.34
CA TRP A 107 -6.84 10.64 2.33
C TRP A 107 -8.00 10.99 1.40
N ARG A 108 -8.94 10.07 1.15
CA ARG A 108 -10.12 10.27 0.29
C ARG A 108 -11.05 11.35 0.83
N LEU A 109 -11.09 11.51 2.15
CA LEU A 109 -11.90 12.52 2.82
C LEU A 109 -11.18 13.86 2.95
N ARG A 110 -9.84 13.84 3.02
CA ARG A 110 -8.99 15.02 3.25
C ARG A 110 -8.61 15.76 1.97
N LEU A 111 -8.38 15.03 0.88
CA LEU A 111 -7.98 15.63 -0.39
C LEU A 111 -9.19 16.05 -1.23
N SER A 112 -9.02 17.15 -1.97
CA SER A 112 -9.98 17.55 -3.00
C SER A 112 -9.83 16.68 -4.24
N TYR A 113 -10.92 16.54 -5.01
CA TYR A 113 -10.88 15.78 -6.26
C TYR A 113 -9.89 16.38 -7.27
N ASP A 114 -9.67 17.70 -7.28
CA ASP A 114 -8.70 18.34 -8.16
C ASP A 114 -7.26 17.93 -7.90
N ILE A 115 -6.88 17.79 -6.62
CA ILE A 115 -5.56 17.28 -6.24
C ILE A 115 -5.43 15.83 -6.72
N VAL A 116 -6.43 14.99 -6.44
CA VAL A 116 -6.44 13.58 -6.85
C VAL A 116 -6.34 13.45 -8.36
N ARG A 117 -7.12 14.22 -9.12
CA ARG A 117 -7.09 14.26 -10.59
C ARG A 117 -5.70 14.65 -11.10
N THR A 118 -5.06 15.63 -10.48
CA THR A 118 -3.71 16.07 -10.85
C THR A 118 -2.69 14.96 -10.61
N VAL A 119 -2.72 14.31 -9.44
CA VAL A 119 -1.85 13.18 -9.13
C VAL A 119 -2.08 12.02 -10.09
N GLN A 120 -3.33 11.67 -10.39
CA GLN A 120 -3.66 10.62 -11.36
C GLN A 120 -3.14 10.95 -12.76
N SER A 121 -3.22 12.21 -13.19
CA SER A 121 -2.67 12.64 -14.49
C SER A 121 -1.14 12.49 -14.55
N LEU A 122 -0.45 12.88 -13.48
CA LEU A 122 1.01 12.83 -13.42
C LEU A 122 1.56 11.41 -13.16
N CYS A 123 0.86 10.62 -12.35
CA CYS A 123 1.31 9.33 -11.83
C CYS A 123 0.55 8.14 -12.41
N ASN A 124 -0.23 8.30 -13.50
CA ASN A 124 -1.12 7.27 -14.04
C ASN A 124 -0.45 5.90 -14.16
N GLN A 125 0.70 5.87 -14.85
CA GLN A 125 1.46 4.64 -15.09
C GLN A 125 1.84 3.95 -13.77
N THR A 126 2.42 4.70 -12.83
CA THR A 126 2.84 4.17 -11.52
C THR A 126 1.65 3.64 -10.72
N LEU A 127 0.54 4.38 -10.70
CA LEU A 127 -0.67 3.99 -9.98
C LEU A 127 -1.28 2.71 -10.59
N SER A 128 -1.35 2.63 -11.92
CA SER A 128 -1.84 1.45 -12.63
C SER A 128 -0.94 0.23 -12.42
N GLN A 129 0.38 0.42 -12.43
CA GLN A 129 1.33 -0.63 -12.06
C GLN A 129 1.05 -1.11 -10.64
N LEU A 130 1.02 -0.23 -9.65
CA LEU A 130 0.74 -0.63 -8.26
C LEU A 130 -0.70 -1.12 -7.98
N GLY A 131 -1.57 -1.18 -9.00
CA GLY A 131 -2.92 -1.71 -8.90
C GLY A 131 -3.91 -0.75 -8.23
N TYR A 132 -3.68 0.56 -8.34
CA TYR A 132 -4.63 1.59 -7.92
C TYR A 132 -5.61 1.91 -9.06
N ARG A 133 -6.90 1.98 -8.71
CA ARG A 133 -7.99 2.28 -9.64
C ARG A 133 -8.16 3.81 -9.75
N PRO A 134 -8.33 4.35 -10.97
CA PRO A 134 -8.60 5.77 -11.13
C PRO A 134 -9.97 6.15 -10.56
N VAL A 135 -10.02 7.35 -10.01
CA VAL A 135 -11.23 8.03 -9.55
C VAL A 135 -11.64 9.05 -10.59
N HIS A 136 -12.92 9.02 -10.98
CA HIS A 136 -13.50 9.82 -12.07
C HIS A 136 -14.43 10.94 -11.58
N SER A 137 -14.78 10.97 -10.30
CA SER A 137 -15.58 12.04 -9.72
C SER A 137 -15.34 12.22 -8.22
N ALA A 138 -15.70 13.39 -7.70
CA ALA A 138 -15.70 13.63 -6.26
C ALA A 138 -16.65 12.67 -5.52
N ALA A 139 -17.79 12.31 -6.11
CA ALA A 139 -18.70 11.33 -5.52
C ALA A 139 -18.06 9.95 -5.38
N GLN A 140 -17.36 9.49 -6.42
CA GLN A 140 -16.60 8.24 -6.37
C GLN A 140 -15.47 8.30 -5.34
N LEU A 141 -14.76 9.43 -5.26
CA LEU A 141 -13.72 9.65 -4.24
C LEU A 141 -14.26 9.44 -2.83
N ARG A 142 -15.47 9.94 -2.55
CA ARG A 142 -16.10 9.87 -1.22
C ARG A 142 -16.81 8.55 -0.92
N ASN A 143 -16.99 7.68 -1.90
CA ASN A 143 -17.66 6.38 -1.71
C ASN A 143 -16.71 5.32 -1.11
N LEU A 144 -16.57 5.30 0.22
CA LEU A 144 -15.70 4.35 0.94
C LEU A 144 -16.11 2.88 0.83
N SER A 145 -17.31 2.58 0.32
CA SER A 145 -17.73 1.20 0.02
C SER A 145 -17.09 0.68 -1.27
N GLN A 146 -16.56 1.57 -2.11
CA GLN A 146 -15.82 1.21 -3.31
C GLN A 146 -14.32 1.14 -3.02
N SER A 147 -13.71 -0.01 -3.30
CA SER A 147 -12.25 -0.16 -3.27
C SER A 147 -11.60 0.63 -4.40
N LEU A 148 -10.55 1.40 -4.07
CA LEU A 148 -9.67 2.06 -5.03
C LEU A 148 -8.38 1.26 -5.30
N VAL A 149 -8.29 0.04 -4.77
CA VAL A 149 -7.18 -0.88 -5.01
C VAL A 149 -7.70 -2.19 -5.60
N GLU A 150 -6.95 -2.76 -6.53
CA GLU A 150 -7.21 -4.08 -7.10
C GLU A 150 -6.75 -5.18 -6.14
N LEU A 151 -7.47 -6.31 -6.10
CA LEU A 151 -6.97 -7.52 -5.45
C LEU A 151 -5.78 -8.03 -6.24
N ARG A 152 -4.57 -7.78 -5.73
CA ARG A 152 -3.32 -8.30 -6.29
C ARG A 152 -2.59 -9.09 -5.22
N THR A 153 -2.26 -10.32 -5.56
CA THR A 153 -1.31 -11.12 -4.78
C THR A 153 0.08 -10.83 -5.31
N PHE A 154 0.85 -10.04 -4.54
CA PHE A 154 2.28 -9.91 -4.78
C PHE A 154 2.96 -11.19 -4.30
N GLN A 155 3.03 -12.18 -5.18
CA GLN A 155 3.74 -13.42 -4.88
C GLN A 155 5.25 -13.14 -4.90
N PRO A 156 6.02 -13.70 -3.95
CA PRO A 156 7.47 -13.71 -4.06
C PRO A 156 7.88 -14.33 -5.40
N ILE A 157 8.91 -13.79 -6.03
CA ILE A 157 9.53 -14.45 -7.17
C ILE A 157 10.16 -15.74 -6.63
N LEU A 158 9.68 -16.91 -7.07
CA LEU A 158 10.20 -18.23 -6.71
C LEU A 158 11.16 -18.76 -7.78
#